data_AF-A0A358NDU6-F1
#
_entry.id   AF-A0A358NDU6-F1
#
_cell.length_a   1.000
_cell.length_b   1.000
_cell.length_c   1.000
_cell.angle_alpha   90.00
_cell.angle_beta   90.00
_cell.angle_gamma   90.00
#
_symmetry.space_group_name_H-M   'P 1'
#
loop_
_entity.id
_entity.type
_entity.pdbx_description
1 polymer ?
#
loop_
_entity_poly.entity_id
_entity_poly.type
_entity_poly.pdbx_seq_one_letter_code
_entity_poly.pdbx_strand_id
1 'polypeptide(L)'
;MLAANYAEIAEAATIQNGQPLLSNIYSFGFGENIGHIEVNNGAVRMLEMDEEICPEGICSKTGRIKEAYETIVCMPNGITANIKSNVKGIEKNKDIDVIT
;
A
#
# COMPACT_ATOMS: atom_id res chain seq x y z
N MET A 1 -8.43 -25.75 -4.73
CA MET A 1 -7.91 -25.09 -3.52
C MET A 1 -6.78 -24.17 -3.94
N LEU A 2 -6.98 -22.85 -3.86
CA LEU A 2 -5.90 -21.87 -3.86
C LEU A 2 -6.38 -20.74 -2.95
N ALA A 3 -6.01 -20.84 -1.67
CA ALA A 3 -6.14 -19.75 -0.72
C ALA A 3 -4.90 -18.86 -0.92
N ALA A 4 -5.09 -17.67 -1.48
CA ALA A 4 -4.11 -16.59 -1.37
C ALA A 4 -4.67 -15.61 -0.34
N ASN A 5 -4.44 -15.92 0.94
CA ASN A 5 -4.71 -15.02 2.06
C ASN A 5 -3.59 -13.97 2.12
N TYR A 6 -3.71 -12.90 1.33
CA TYR A 6 -2.99 -11.66 1.55
C TYR A 6 -3.97 -10.53 1.23
N ALA A 7 -4.26 -9.69 2.22
CA ALA A 7 -5.18 -8.56 2.08
C ALA A 7 -4.82 -7.80 0.81
N GLU A 8 -5.83 -7.62 -0.06
CA GLU A 8 -5.68 -7.07 -1.39
C GLU A 8 -4.80 -5.82 -1.36
N ILE A 9 -3.81 -5.84 -2.27
CA ILE A 9 -2.96 -4.71 -2.61
C ILE A 9 -3.86 -3.47 -2.65
N ALA A 10 -3.69 -2.54 -1.71
CA ALA A 10 -4.35 -1.26 -1.81
C ALA A 10 -3.68 -0.50 -2.96
N GLU A 11 -4.21 -0.67 -4.18
CA GLU A 11 -3.76 0.05 -5.36
C GLU A 11 -4.25 1.49 -5.29
N ALA A 12 -3.44 2.33 -4.65
CA ALA A 12 -3.62 3.76 -4.65
C ALA A 12 -3.21 4.33 -6.01
N ALA A 13 -4.16 4.60 -6.90
CA ALA A 13 -3.89 5.38 -8.09
C ALA A 13 -3.49 6.80 -7.67
N THR A 14 -2.24 7.21 -7.88
CA THR A 14 -1.75 8.55 -7.53
C THR A 14 -2.11 9.61 -8.59
N ILE A 15 -2.55 9.16 -9.76
CA ILE A 15 -2.90 9.97 -10.92
C ILE A 15 -4.24 9.48 -11.47
N GLN A 16 -5.18 10.39 -11.68
CA GLN A 16 -6.42 10.13 -12.42
C GLN A 16 -6.54 11.14 -13.56
N ASN A 17 -6.79 10.67 -14.79
CA ASN A 17 -6.87 11.50 -15.99
C ASN A 17 -5.64 12.41 -16.23
N GLY A 18 -4.44 11.93 -15.85
CA GLY A 18 -3.19 12.70 -16.00
C GLY A 18 -2.96 13.79 -14.94
N GLN A 19 -3.82 13.89 -13.92
CA GLN A 19 -3.68 14.85 -12.82
C GLN A 19 -3.44 14.14 -11.47
N PRO A 20 -2.57 14.68 -10.59
CA PRO A 20 -2.40 14.16 -9.24
C PRO A 20 -3.72 14.25 -8.46
N LEU A 21 -4.06 13.19 -7.72
CA LEU A 21 -5.20 13.25 -6.79
C LEU A 21 -4.89 14.24 -5.65
N LEU A 22 -5.77 15.23 -5.47
CA LEU A 22 -5.60 16.30 -4.46
C LEU A 22 -5.61 15.72 -3.04
N SER A 23 -6.61 14.91 -2.70
CA SER A 23 -6.62 14.09 -1.49
C SER A 23 -7.81 13.13 -1.54
N ASN A 24 -7.56 11.82 -1.47
CA ASN A 24 -8.61 10.81 -1.38
C ASN A 24 -8.25 9.77 -0.31
N ILE A 25 -9.27 9.26 0.37
CA ILE A 25 -9.13 8.16 1.34
C ILE A 25 -9.78 6.93 0.75
N TYR A 26 -9.06 5.82 0.79
CA TYR A 26 -9.51 4.51 0.33
C TYR A 26 -9.59 3.57 1.53
N SER A 27 -10.64 2.77 1.58
CA SER A 27 -10.83 1.73 2.60
C SER A 27 -10.51 0.37 2.02
N PHE A 28 -9.90 -0.50 2.82
CA PHE A 28 -9.60 -1.89 2.45
C PHE A 28 -9.92 -2.82 3.62
N GLY A 29 -10.35 -4.05 3.32
CA GLY A 29 -10.63 -5.07 4.33
C GLY A 29 -9.41 -5.92 4.65
N PHE A 30 -9.23 -6.29 5.92
CA PHE A 30 -8.26 -7.28 6.36
C PHE A 30 -8.78 -8.03 7.59
N GLY A 31 -8.90 -9.36 7.50
CA GLY A 31 -9.67 -10.11 8.50
C GLY A 31 -11.12 -9.62 8.57
N GLU A 32 -11.62 -9.34 9.77
CA GLU A 32 -12.94 -8.73 10.02
C GLU A 32 -12.88 -7.19 10.17
N ASN A 33 -11.70 -6.59 9.92
CA ASN A 33 -11.42 -5.18 10.15
C ASN A 33 -11.34 -4.38 8.84
N ILE A 34 -11.46 -3.06 8.97
CA ILE A 34 -11.32 -2.10 7.86
C ILE A 34 -10.15 -1.17 8.17
N GLY A 35 -9.25 -1.03 7.20
CA GLY A 35 -8.13 -0.09 7.23
C GLY A 35 -8.32 1.02 6.21
N HIS A 36 -7.56 2.10 6.38
CA HIS A 36 -7.64 3.26 5.51
C HIS A 36 -6.27 3.70 5.01
N ILE A 37 -6.22 4.12 3.75
CA ILE A 37 -5.05 4.73 3.12
C ILE A 37 -5.44 6.10 2.59
N GLU A 38 -4.59 7.09 2.82
CA GLU A 38 -4.70 8.41 2.21
C GLU A 38 -3.74 8.52 1.04
N VAL A 39 -4.27 8.96 -0.10
CA VAL A 39 -3.51 9.34 -1.29
C VAL A 39 -3.66 10.83 -1.48
N ASN A 40 -2.56 11.56 -1.39
CA ASN A 40 -2.56 13.00 -1.56
C ASN A 40 -1.23 13.45 -2.17
N ASN A 41 -1.34 14.24 -3.24
CA ASN A 41 -0.21 14.80 -4.01
C ASN A 41 0.80 13.73 -4.46
N GLY A 42 0.29 12.58 -4.90
CA GLY A 42 1.10 11.46 -5.36
C GLY A 42 1.84 10.70 -4.28
N ALA A 43 1.61 11.03 -3.00
CA ALA A 43 2.11 10.27 -1.87
C ALA A 43 1.00 9.45 -1.22
N VAL A 44 1.38 8.29 -0.69
CA VAL A 44 0.50 7.31 -0.05
C VAL A 44 0.92 7.17 1.41
N ARG A 45 -0.04 7.15 2.34
CA ARG A 45 0.21 6.77 3.74
C ARG A 45 -0.92 5.92 4.28
N MET A 46 -0.59 5.02 5.21
CA MET A 46 -1.60 4.33 6.01
C MET A 46 -2.11 5.27 7.11
N LEU A 47 -3.42 5.37 7.27
CA LEU A 47 -3.98 6.07 8.42
C LEU A 47 -3.84 5.21 9.67
N GLU A 48 -3.92 5.88 10.82
CA GLU A 48 -3.89 5.20 12.11
C GLU A 48 -5.07 4.23 12.23
N MET A 49 -4.79 3.07 12.82
CA MET A 49 -5.76 2.03 13.11
C MET A 49 -6.00 1.97 14.61
N ASP A 50 -7.08 1.32 15.02
CA ASP A 50 -7.32 1.03 16.44
C ASP A 50 -6.13 0.26 17.05
N GLU A 51 -5.74 0.62 18.27
CA GLU A 51 -4.65 -0.03 19.00
C GLU A 51 -4.97 -1.49 19.34
N GLU A 52 -6.25 -1.88 19.43
CA GLU A 52 -6.64 -3.27 19.58
C GLU A 52 -6.30 -4.11 18.33
N ILE A 53 -6.28 -3.47 17.16
CA ILE A 53 -6.02 -4.11 15.86
C ILE A 53 -4.55 -3.97 15.45
N CYS A 54 -3.90 -2.85 15.75
CA CYS A 54 -2.50 -2.61 15.42
C CYS A 54 -1.79 -1.84 16.57
N PRO A 55 -1.47 -2.52 17.68
CA PRO A 55 -0.94 -1.88 18.88
C PRO A 55 0.34 -1.07 18.62
N GLU A 56 1.19 -1.60 17.73
CA GLU A 56 2.47 -0.97 17.43
C GLU A 56 2.32 0.21 16.46
N GLY A 57 1.25 0.26 15.66
CA GLY A 57 1.00 1.31 14.67
C GLY A 57 2.14 1.54 13.68
N ILE A 58 3.03 0.55 13.46
CA ILE A 58 4.27 0.75 12.70
C ILE A 58 3.98 1.25 11.28
N CYS A 59 2.97 0.67 10.62
CA CYS A 59 2.60 1.02 9.26
C CYS A 59 2.05 2.45 9.11
N SER A 60 1.34 2.99 10.11
CA SER A 60 0.92 4.40 10.10
C SER A 60 2.07 5.33 10.47
N LYS A 61 2.93 4.91 11.40
CA LYS A 61 4.17 5.62 11.81
C LYS A 61 5.21 5.70 10.70
N THR A 62 5.22 4.78 9.72
CA THR A 62 6.05 4.87 8.51
C THR A 62 5.86 6.20 7.78
N GLY A 63 4.65 6.78 7.88
CA GLY A 63 4.34 8.06 7.25
C GLY A 63 4.07 7.94 5.75
N ARG A 64 4.43 8.98 5.00
CA ARG A 64 4.14 9.06 3.56
C ARG A 64 5.27 8.45 2.74
N ILE A 65 4.91 7.58 1.82
CA ILE A 65 5.78 7.12 0.73
C ILE A 65 5.35 7.77 -0.58
N LYS A 66 6.28 7.95 -1.52
CA LYS A 66 6.02 8.62 -2.81
C LYS A 66 6.63 7.88 -4.00
N GLU A 67 7.66 7.09 -3.77
CA GLU A 67 8.39 6.41 -4.83
C GLU A 67 7.95 4.95 -4.98
N ALA A 68 8.08 4.41 -6.20
CA ALA A 68 7.63 3.05 -6.52
C ALA A 68 8.45 1.93 -5.86
N TYR A 69 9.63 2.26 -5.33
CA TYR A 69 10.48 1.32 -4.58
C TYR A 69 10.21 1.35 -3.07
N GLU A 70 9.40 2.31 -2.60
CA GLU A 70 9.03 2.40 -1.19
C GLU A 70 7.81 1.53 -0.91
N THR A 71 7.79 0.96 0.30
CA THR A 71 6.76 0.03 0.74
C THR A 71 6.37 0.33 2.19
N ILE A 72 5.08 0.30 2.48
CA ILE A 72 4.56 0.24 3.86
C ILE A 72 4.22 -1.21 4.16
N VAL A 73 4.76 -1.75 5.26
CA VAL A 73 4.50 -3.12 5.72
C VAL A 73 3.84 -3.09 7.09
N CYS A 74 2.69 -3.75 7.23
CA CYS A 74 2.08 -4.06 8.51
C CYS A 74 2.24 -5.57 8.76
N MET A 75 3.35 -5.94 9.39
CA MET A 75 3.68 -7.36 9.61
C MET A 75 2.63 -8.09 10.46
N PRO A 76 2.12 -7.54 11.58
CA PRO A 76 1.13 -8.24 12.41
C PRO A 76 -0.18 -8.54 11.66
N ASN A 77 -0.58 -7.63 10.76
CA ASN A 77 -1.85 -7.73 10.03
C ASN A 77 -1.68 -8.28 8.60
N GLY A 78 -0.46 -8.62 8.18
CA GLY A 78 -0.18 -9.15 6.84
C GLY A 78 -0.51 -8.18 5.69
N ILE A 79 -0.45 -6.86 5.94
CA ILE A 79 -0.79 -5.83 4.94
C ILE A 79 0.50 -5.29 4.31
N THR A 80 0.50 -5.10 2.99
CA THR A 80 1.57 -4.40 2.28
C THR A 80 0.97 -3.35 1.33
N ALA A 81 1.43 -2.10 1.41
CA ALA A 81 1.07 -1.05 0.47
C ALA A 81 2.28 -0.63 -0.37
N ASN A 82 2.09 -0.60 -1.69
CA ASN A 82 3.14 -0.28 -2.67
C ASN A 82 2.59 0.72 -3.70
N ILE A 83 3.46 1.57 -4.23
CA ILE A 83 3.12 2.46 -5.35
C ILE A 83 3.49 1.75 -6.67
N LYS A 84 2.49 1.41 -7.48
CA LYS A 84 2.73 0.89 -8.84
C LYS A 84 2.73 2.05 -9.83
N SER A 85 3.80 2.16 -10.61
CA SER A 85 3.85 3.11 -11.72
C SER A 85 3.15 2.52 -12.93
N ASN A 86 2.05 3.13 -13.37
CA ASN A 86 1.39 2.79 -14.64
C ASN A 86 2.14 3.42 -15.83
N VAL A 87 3.43 3.12 -15.97
CA VAL A 87 4.14 3.38 -17.23
C VAL A 87 3.72 2.28 -18.19
N LYS A 88 2.79 2.58 -19.12
CA LYS A 88 2.59 1.72 -20.29
C LYS A 88 3.91 1.70 -21.08
N GLY A 89 4.69 0.64 -20.85
CA GLY A 89 5.94 0.33 -21.54
C GLY A 89 7.15 0.98 -20.91
N ILE A 90 7.81 0.28 -19.97
CA ILE A 90 9.14 -0.34 -20.14
C ILE A 90 9.22 -1.45 -19.10
N GLU A 91 9.13 -2.70 -19.54
CA GLU A 91 9.51 -3.85 -18.73
C GLU A 91 11.02 -3.74 -18.44
N LYS A 92 11.39 -3.43 -17.20
CA LYS A 92 12.76 -3.61 -16.76
C LYS A 92 12.86 -4.97 -16.09
N ASN A 93 13.66 -5.81 -16.76
CA ASN A 93 14.08 -7.15 -16.42
C ASN A 93 14.15 -7.39 -14.89
N LYS A 94 13.46 -8.44 -14.43
CA LYS A 94 13.31 -8.78 -13.02
C LYS A 94 14.29 -9.90 -12.67
N ASP A 95 15.57 -9.57 -12.58
CA ASP A 95 16.55 -10.42 -11.93
C ASP A 95 16.59 -10.03 -10.43
N ILE A 96 15.79 -10.71 -9.62
CA ILE A 96 16.00 -10.75 -8.17
C ILE A 96 16.16 -12.23 -7.82
N ASP A 97 17.40 -12.66 -7.70
CA ASP A 97 17.75 -13.95 -7.12
C ASP A 97 17.36 -13.94 -5.64
N VAL A 98 16.34 -14.72 -5.28
CA VAL A 98 16.09 -15.09 -3.89
C VAL A 98 17.15 -16.12 -3.52
N ILE A 99 18.08 -15.75 -2.63
CA ILE A 99 19.05 -16.69 -2.05
C ILE A 99 18.26 -17.67 -1.16
N THR A 100 18.49 -18.97 -1.42
CA THR A 100 17.97 -20.14 -0.69
C THR A 100 18.43 -20.19 0.75
#